data_AF-A0A0Q2MGM3-F1
#
_entry.id   AF-A0A0Q2MGM3-F1
#
_cell.length_a   1.000
_cell.length_b   1.000
_cell.length_c   1.000
_cell.angle_alpha   90.00
_cell.angle_beta   90.00
_cell.angle_gamma   90.00
#
_symmetry.space_group_name_H-M   'P 1'
#
loop_
_entity.id
_entity.type
_entity.pdbx_description
1 polymer ?
#
loop_
_entity_poly.entity_id
_entity_poly.type
_entity_poly.pdbx_seq_one_letter_code
_entity_poly.pdbx_strand_id
1 'polypeptide(L)'
;GWLSGNGGAGGHGGAATAGINGGLPGRGGDGGSAMLFGAGGAGGQGGTGLAGADGVNPVVSGTAATGSSGGSTFNPSTGDAFGFTGGDGADGGLGATGGTGGAGATEYAPLSGTAHGGNGGTGGSGGNGGAGGAGGGAVAQGSGLAFGGNGGNGTNASAPGGAGGDGGSGGGALADNVGSQGFSGFGGNGGGGATGIAGGTGGVGGAGGNGGHGGLLAGTGGVGGVGGTGGAGGIGADGGAGGAGGKSNLAGGATGALVAQGGQGGHGGAGGSGGQGGAGGAGGPGGNGGAGGLLFGHGGTGGNAGIGGHGGLGGDGGLGGRGGNGGDAASFAPSTFTQGGDAGDGGTGGAGGNGGNGGGSGTGGLGGAGGWFGQAGIAGSAGPGGTGGGGGSGVSGGGAGTAGTGSSPGGSATPGGTGADGLAGQNG
;
A
#
# COMPACT_ATOMS: atom_id res chain seq x y z
N GLY A 1 -33.01 -1.38 -52.57
CA GLY A 1 -34.37 -1.16 -53.11
C GLY A 1 -35.25 -2.36 -52.81
N TRP A 2 -36.57 -2.26 -53.04
CA TRP A 2 -37.53 -3.33 -52.73
C TRP A 2 -37.20 -4.69 -53.39
N LEU A 3 -36.60 -4.66 -54.58
CA LEU A 3 -36.27 -5.85 -55.37
C LEU A 3 -34.82 -6.31 -55.18
N SER A 4 -33.86 -5.39 -55.17
CA SER A 4 -32.44 -5.70 -54.99
C SER A 4 -31.77 -4.65 -54.11
N GLY A 5 -30.96 -5.11 -53.17
CA GLY A 5 -30.14 -4.26 -52.32
C GLY A 5 -29.52 -5.02 -51.15
N ASN A 6 -28.32 -4.62 -50.77
CA ASN A 6 -27.64 -5.17 -49.62
C ASN A 6 -28.12 -4.50 -48.33
N GLY A 7 -28.03 -5.24 -47.23
CA GLY A 7 -28.20 -4.68 -45.90
C GLY A 7 -27.10 -3.70 -45.52
N GLY A 8 -27.45 -2.67 -44.76
CA GLY A 8 -26.48 -1.73 -44.18
C GLY A 8 -25.65 -2.37 -43.07
N ALA A 9 -24.42 -1.91 -42.88
CA ALA A 9 -23.60 -2.35 -41.75
C ALA A 9 -24.16 -1.83 -40.42
N GLY A 10 -24.04 -2.64 -39.37
CA GLY A 10 -24.32 -2.24 -38.01
C GLY A 10 -23.29 -1.25 -37.47
N GLY A 11 -23.73 -0.31 -36.65
CA GLY A 11 -22.84 0.67 -36.01
C GLY A 11 -21.98 0.04 -34.91
N HIS A 12 -20.81 0.63 -34.62
CA HIS A 12 -19.98 0.21 -33.51
C HIS A 12 -20.66 0.52 -32.16
N GLY A 13 -20.48 -0.39 -31.20
CA GLY A 13 -20.82 -0.14 -29.81
C GLY A 13 -19.90 0.91 -29.20
N GLY A 14 -20.46 1.84 -28.43
CA GLY A 14 -19.68 2.86 -27.74
C GLY A 14 -18.78 2.24 -26.66
N ALA A 15 -17.57 2.78 -26.51
CA ALA A 15 -16.70 2.42 -25.39
C ALA A 15 -17.39 2.74 -24.06
N ALA A 16 -17.14 1.90 -23.05
CA ALA A 16 -17.62 2.15 -21.71
C ALA A 16 -17.05 3.47 -21.17
N THR A 17 -17.89 4.25 -20.50
CA THR A 17 -17.50 5.52 -19.87
C THR A 17 -17.97 5.51 -18.42
N ALA A 18 -17.09 5.90 -17.50
CA ALA A 18 -17.42 5.97 -16.07
C ALA A 18 -18.65 6.87 -15.85
N GLY A 19 -19.58 6.42 -15.01
CA GLY A 19 -20.80 7.15 -14.68
C GLY A 19 -21.92 7.12 -15.74
N ILE A 20 -21.69 6.54 -16.92
CA ILE A 20 -22.71 6.37 -17.97
C ILE A 20 -23.10 4.90 -18.08
N ASN A 21 -24.40 4.58 -18.02
CA ASN A 21 -24.92 3.20 -18.10
C ASN A 21 -24.19 2.20 -17.17
N GLY A 22 -23.77 2.65 -15.98
CA GLY A 22 -23.03 1.82 -15.02
C GLY A 22 -21.63 1.40 -15.48
N GLY A 23 -21.03 2.07 -16.47
CA GLY A 23 -19.73 1.68 -17.03
C GLY A 23 -19.80 0.49 -17.98
N LEU A 24 -20.99 0.16 -18.48
CA LEU A 24 -21.18 -0.92 -19.45
C LEU A 24 -20.87 -0.43 -20.87
N PRO A 25 -20.08 -1.18 -21.66
CA PRO A 25 -19.88 -0.84 -23.07
C PRO A 25 -21.13 -1.09 -23.90
N GLY A 26 -21.23 -0.36 -25.00
CA GLY A 26 -22.27 -0.58 -25.99
C GLY A 26 -22.10 -1.91 -26.71
N ARG A 27 -23.23 -2.57 -27.00
CA ARG A 27 -23.27 -3.67 -27.97
C ARG A 27 -23.12 -3.10 -29.39
N GLY A 28 -22.46 -3.83 -30.27
CA GLY A 28 -22.46 -3.54 -31.70
C GLY A 28 -23.87 -3.64 -32.30
N GLY A 29 -24.21 -2.72 -33.20
CA GLY A 29 -25.49 -2.74 -33.90
C GLY A 29 -25.58 -3.96 -34.83
N ASP A 30 -26.78 -4.53 -34.97
CA ASP A 30 -26.99 -5.62 -35.93
C ASP A 30 -26.91 -5.09 -37.37
N GLY A 31 -26.42 -5.92 -38.29
CA GLY A 31 -26.43 -5.64 -39.71
C GLY A 31 -27.85 -5.68 -40.29
N GLY A 32 -28.14 -4.80 -41.25
CA GLY A 32 -29.43 -4.79 -41.93
C GLY A 32 -29.63 -6.04 -42.80
N SER A 33 -30.88 -6.44 -42.99
CA SER A 33 -31.22 -7.56 -43.88
C SER A 33 -31.51 -7.08 -45.30
N ALA A 34 -31.18 -7.91 -46.29
CA ALA A 34 -31.64 -7.74 -47.67
C ALA A 34 -33.06 -8.32 -47.86
N MET A 35 -33.82 -7.81 -48.85
CA MET A 35 -35.23 -8.17 -49.05
C MET A 35 -35.40 -9.40 -49.95
N LEU A 36 -35.37 -9.25 -51.28
CA LEU A 36 -35.57 -10.36 -52.21
C LEU A 36 -34.25 -10.91 -52.75
N PHE A 37 -33.36 -9.98 -53.15
CA PHE A 37 -32.01 -10.26 -53.61
C PHE A 37 -31.01 -9.32 -52.92
N GLY A 38 -29.88 -9.87 -52.47
CA GLY A 38 -28.76 -9.08 -51.93
C GLY A 38 -28.14 -9.70 -50.69
N ALA A 39 -26.94 -9.25 -50.33
CA ALA A 39 -26.25 -9.71 -49.13
C ALA A 39 -26.77 -9.01 -47.87
N GLY A 40 -26.79 -9.73 -46.75
CA GLY A 40 -26.99 -9.13 -45.43
C GLY A 40 -25.80 -8.24 -45.05
N GLY A 41 -26.08 -7.20 -44.25
CA GLY A 41 -25.05 -6.30 -43.74
C GLY A 41 -24.25 -6.92 -42.61
N ALA A 42 -22.99 -6.52 -42.44
CA ALA A 42 -22.19 -6.97 -41.32
C ALA A 42 -22.69 -6.37 -39.99
N GLY A 43 -22.60 -7.13 -38.91
CA GLY A 43 -22.80 -6.63 -37.56
C GLY A 43 -21.65 -5.72 -37.12
N GLY A 44 -21.96 -4.75 -36.26
CA GLY A 44 -20.99 -3.82 -35.70
C GLY A 44 -20.16 -4.42 -34.58
N GLN A 45 -18.97 -3.86 -34.36
CA GLN A 45 -18.09 -4.27 -33.26
C GLN A 45 -18.68 -3.88 -31.90
N GLY A 46 -18.50 -4.71 -30.87
CA GLY A 46 -18.79 -4.34 -29.49
C GLY A 46 -17.84 -3.27 -28.95
N GLY A 47 -18.29 -2.48 -27.98
CA GLY A 47 -17.49 -1.43 -27.35
C GLY A 47 -16.44 -1.97 -26.35
N THR A 48 -15.38 -1.23 -26.12
CA THR A 48 -14.34 -1.61 -25.14
C THR A 48 -14.85 -1.45 -23.71
N GLY A 49 -14.55 -2.43 -22.84
CA GLY A 49 -14.88 -2.38 -21.41
C GLY A 49 -14.15 -1.25 -20.68
N LEU A 50 -14.71 -0.83 -19.54
CA LEU A 50 -14.16 0.28 -18.75
C LEU A 50 -12.86 -0.14 -18.07
N ALA A 51 -11.83 0.69 -18.08
CA ALA A 51 -10.64 0.42 -17.27
C ALA A 51 -10.99 0.45 -15.77
N GLY A 52 -10.39 -0.46 -15.01
CA GLY A 52 -10.44 -0.43 -13.55
C GLY A 52 -9.78 0.84 -13.03
N ALA A 53 -10.36 1.43 -12.00
CA ALA A 53 -9.76 2.59 -11.35
C ALA A 53 -8.47 2.18 -10.64
N ASP A 54 -7.44 3.01 -10.70
CA ASP A 54 -6.24 2.79 -9.90
C ASP A 54 -6.57 2.90 -8.41
N GLY A 55 -5.88 2.11 -7.62
CA GLY A 55 -5.86 2.25 -6.18
C GLY A 55 -5.23 3.60 -5.84
N VAL A 56 -5.93 4.38 -5.02
CA VAL A 56 -5.44 5.68 -4.56
C VAL A 56 -5.52 5.69 -3.05
N ASN A 57 -4.36 5.86 -2.41
CA ASN A 57 -4.31 6.03 -0.96
C ASN A 57 -4.93 7.39 -0.58
N PRO A 58 -5.66 7.46 0.54
CA PRO A 58 -6.25 8.70 0.99
C PRO A 58 -5.18 9.75 1.29
N VAL A 59 -5.48 11.01 1.02
CA VAL A 59 -4.64 12.12 1.47
C VAL A 59 -4.84 12.29 2.97
N VAL A 60 -3.80 11.98 3.75
CA VAL A 60 -3.76 12.29 5.18
C VAL A 60 -3.34 13.75 5.34
N SER A 61 -4.16 14.54 6.03
CA SER A 61 -3.91 15.96 6.24
C SER A 61 -4.19 16.38 7.69
N GLY A 62 -3.37 17.29 8.21
CA GLY A 62 -3.45 17.70 9.61
C GLY A 62 -2.82 16.71 10.58
N THR A 63 -2.77 17.12 11.85
CA THR A 63 -2.16 16.33 12.94
C THR A 63 -2.95 16.59 14.21
N ALA A 64 -3.27 15.53 14.95
CA ALA A 64 -3.95 15.66 16.22
C ALA A 64 -3.04 16.25 17.31
N ALA A 65 -3.65 16.64 18.43
CA ALA A 65 -2.95 17.34 19.50
C ALA A 65 -1.85 16.48 20.13
N THR A 66 -0.72 17.11 20.42
CA THR A 66 0.36 16.52 21.21
C THR A 66 -0.13 16.24 22.64
N GLY A 67 0.31 15.11 23.19
CA GLY A 67 0.06 14.77 24.59
C GLY A 67 0.70 15.77 25.56
N SER A 68 0.13 15.91 26.75
CA SER A 68 0.65 16.83 27.77
C SER A 68 2.05 16.44 28.22
N SER A 69 2.93 17.42 28.48
CA SER A 69 4.20 17.13 29.14
C SER A 69 3.98 16.58 30.55
N GLY A 70 4.87 15.69 30.99
CA GLY A 70 4.91 15.21 32.36
C GLY A 70 5.19 16.34 33.35
N GLY A 71 4.60 16.25 34.54
CA GLY A 71 4.96 17.10 35.68
C GLY A 71 6.10 16.49 36.51
N SER A 72 6.56 17.21 37.53
CA SER A 72 7.62 16.76 38.44
C SER A 72 7.15 16.79 39.90
N THR A 73 7.76 15.95 40.74
CA THR A 73 7.64 16.03 42.19
C THR A 73 8.99 15.84 42.87
N PHE A 74 9.20 16.54 43.97
CA PHE A 74 10.44 16.51 44.74
C PHE A 74 10.14 16.23 46.21
N ASN A 75 10.85 15.26 46.80
CA ASN A 75 10.76 14.97 48.22
C ASN A 75 11.92 15.65 48.96
N PRO A 76 11.68 16.74 49.71
CA PRO A 76 12.75 17.46 50.41
C PRO A 76 13.33 16.67 51.60
N SER A 77 12.66 15.61 52.07
CA SER A 77 13.16 14.80 53.19
C SER A 77 14.16 13.72 52.75
N THR A 78 14.04 13.21 51.53
CA THR A 78 14.95 12.19 50.97
C THR A 78 15.86 12.74 49.88
N GLY A 79 15.54 13.89 49.28
CA GLY A 79 16.25 14.45 48.14
C GLY A 79 15.84 13.86 46.80
N ASP A 80 14.86 12.96 46.76
CA ASP A 80 14.43 12.27 45.54
C ASP A 80 13.58 13.17 44.65
N ALA A 81 13.76 13.03 43.34
CA ALA A 81 12.99 13.73 42.31
C ALA A 81 12.37 12.71 41.35
N PHE A 82 11.07 12.84 41.08
CA PHE A 82 10.32 11.93 40.22
C PHE A 82 9.56 12.71 39.15
N GLY A 83 9.86 12.38 37.91
CA GLY A 83 9.20 12.88 36.74
C GLY A 83 8.05 11.99 36.34
N PHE A 84 6.91 12.60 36.04
CA PHE A 84 5.76 11.90 35.51
C PHE A 84 5.90 11.69 34.01
N THR A 85 5.28 10.62 33.52
CA THR A 85 5.19 10.29 32.11
C THR A 85 4.42 11.37 31.35
N GLY A 86 4.87 11.71 30.15
CA GLY A 86 4.10 12.54 29.22
C GLY A 86 2.81 11.83 28.81
N GLY A 87 1.73 12.58 28.62
CA GLY A 87 0.47 12.04 28.13
C GLY A 87 0.60 11.52 26.69
N ASP A 88 -0.27 10.59 26.31
CA ASP A 88 -0.31 10.10 24.93
C ASP A 88 -0.78 11.18 23.95
N GLY A 89 -0.33 11.08 22.71
CA GLY A 89 -0.84 11.89 21.61
C GLY A 89 -2.32 11.61 21.37
N ALA A 90 -3.08 12.64 21.01
CA ALA A 90 -4.49 12.46 20.67
C ALA A 90 -4.64 11.71 19.34
N ASP A 91 -5.72 10.94 19.20
CA ASP A 91 -6.03 10.25 17.96
C ASP A 91 -6.47 11.24 16.86
N GLY A 92 -5.86 11.14 15.68
CA GLY A 92 -6.22 11.93 14.49
C GLY A 92 -7.28 11.26 13.60
N GLY A 93 -7.56 9.98 13.82
CA GLY A 93 -8.43 9.19 12.94
C GLY A 93 -7.86 9.03 11.52
N LEU A 94 -8.61 8.38 10.62
CA LEU A 94 -8.10 7.99 9.29
C LEU A 94 -7.67 9.14 8.38
N GLY A 95 -8.20 10.35 8.61
CA GLY A 95 -7.93 11.52 7.76
C GLY A 95 -6.74 12.36 8.18
N ALA A 96 -6.17 12.14 9.37
CA ALA A 96 -5.09 12.95 9.93
C ALA A 96 -3.99 12.10 10.55
N THR A 97 -2.81 12.69 10.71
CA THR A 97 -1.73 12.07 11.48
C THR A 97 -2.11 12.07 12.96
N GLY A 98 -1.83 10.97 13.66
CA GLY A 98 -1.96 10.92 15.10
C GLY A 98 -1.09 11.95 15.80
N GLY A 99 -1.52 12.41 16.97
CA GLY A 99 -0.79 13.41 17.75
C GLY A 99 0.54 12.84 18.24
N THR A 100 1.52 13.70 18.47
CA THR A 100 2.77 13.23 19.08
C THR A 100 2.56 12.94 20.57
N GLY A 101 3.24 11.95 21.12
CA GLY A 101 3.29 11.76 22.57
C GLY A 101 3.89 12.98 23.27
N GLY A 102 3.43 13.24 24.50
CA GLY A 102 3.97 14.27 25.36
C GLY A 102 5.36 13.92 25.86
N ALA A 103 6.21 14.93 26.10
CA ALA A 103 7.53 14.70 26.69
C ALA A 103 7.41 14.30 28.16
N GLY A 104 8.25 13.37 28.61
CA GLY A 104 8.41 13.08 30.03
C GLY A 104 9.12 14.20 30.79
N ALA A 105 8.88 14.31 32.09
CA ALA A 105 9.47 15.35 32.92
C ALA A 105 10.97 15.11 33.18
N THR A 106 11.74 16.20 33.16
CA THR A 106 13.18 16.17 33.46
C THR A 106 13.43 16.53 34.92
N GLU A 107 14.22 15.72 35.62
CA GLU A 107 14.40 15.81 37.07
C GLU A 107 15.83 16.13 37.51
N TYR A 108 15.93 16.78 38.68
CA TYR A 108 17.18 17.11 39.34
C TYR A 108 17.10 16.81 40.85
N ALA A 109 18.00 15.96 41.36
CA ALA A 109 18.06 15.53 42.76
C ALA A 109 19.38 16.00 43.44
N PRO A 110 19.35 17.03 44.33
CA PRO A 110 20.56 17.67 44.89
C PRO A 110 21.14 17.08 46.19
N LEU A 111 20.51 16.09 46.83
CA LEU A 111 20.82 15.64 48.21
C LEU A 111 21.26 14.17 48.31
N SER A 112 22.00 13.64 47.34
CA SER A 112 22.25 12.19 47.21
C SER A 112 20.97 11.36 47.00
N GLY A 113 19.87 12.02 46.65
CA GLY A 113 18.62 11.38 46.29
C GLY A 113 18.64 10.82 44.87
N THR A 114 17.60 10.08 44.54
CA THR A 114 17.43 9.47 43.22
C THR A 114 16.58 10.37 42.33
N ALA A 115 17.06 10.64 41.11
CA ALA A 115 16.30 11.30 40.06
C ALA A 115 15.76 10.28 39.06
N HIS A 116 14.45 10.27 38.83
CA HIS A 116 13.81 9.49 37.77
C HIS A 116 13.15 10.43 36.78
N GLY A 117 13.67 10.51 35.56
CA GLY A 117 13.02 11.19 34.46
C GLY A 117 11.73 10.48 34.07
N GLY A 118 10.71 11.24 33.69
CA GLY A 118 9.45 10.70 33.21
C GLY A 118 9.60 10.06 31.84
N ASN A 119 8.83 9.02 31.53
CA ASN A 119 8.79 8.46 30.18
C ASN A 119 8.09 9.43 29.20
N GLY A 120 8.40 9.34 27.91
CA GLY A 120 7.61 9.96 26.87
C GLY A 120 6.27 9.23 26.68
N GLY A 121 5.23 9.98 26.34
CA GLY A 121 3.93 9.42 25.98
C GLY A 121 3.97 8.70 24.63
N THR A 122 3.06 7.78 24.40
CA THR A 122 2.93 7.14 23.08
C THR A 122 2.34 8.12 22.06
N GLY A 123 2.63 7.91 20.77
CA GLY A 123 1.93 8.63 19.71
C GLY A 123 0.43 8.30 19.72
N GLY A 124 -0.40 9.20 19.20
CA GLY A 124 -1.80 8.93 18.93
C GLY A 124 -1.98 8.12 17.64
N SER A 125 -3.09 7.41 17.52
CA SER A 125 -3.43 6.71 16.27
C SER A 125 -3.89 7.70 15.19
N GLY A 126 -3.71 7.34 13.92
CA GLY A 126 -4.18 8.17 12.81
C GLY A 126 -3.98 7.50 11.46
N GLY A 127 -4.41 8.20 10.40
CA GLY A 127 -4.16 7.80 9.03
C GLY A 127 -2.68 7.53 8.81
N ASN A 128 -1.85 8.48 9.24
CA ASN A 128 -0.47 8.22 9.62
C ASN A 128 -0.38 8.05 11.14
N GLY A 129 0.56 7.23 11.60
CA GLY A 129 0.82 7.06 13.02
C GLY A 129 1.40 8.32 13.67
N GLY A 130 1.04 8.57 14.93
CA GLY A 130 1.65 9.62 15.73
C GLY A 130 3.03 9.22 16.21
N ALA A 131 3.94 10.18 16.29
CA ALA A 131 5.27 9.96 16.84
C ALA A 131 5.22 9.83 18.37
N GLY A 132 6.11 9.03 18.96
CA GLY A 132 6.27 8.96 20.41
C GLY A 132 6.92 10.22 21.00
N GLY A 133 6.60 10.51 22.25
CA GLY A 133 7.19 11.61 23.01
C GLY A 133 8.61 11.31 23.48
N ALA A 134 9.43 12.33 23.70
CA ALA A 134 10.76 12.15 24.28
C ALA A 134 10.66 11.78 25.76
N GLY A 135 11.55 10.90 26.23
CA GLY A 135 11.77 10.66 27.65
C GLY A 135 12.47 11.86 28.32
N GLY A 136 12.13 12.10 29.58
CA GLY A 136 12.70 13.16 30.39
C GLY A 136 14.08 12.80 30.93
N GLY A 137 14.94 13.81 31.08
CA GLY A 137 16.27 13.60 31.63
C GLY A 137 16.25 13.39 33.15
N ALA A 138 17.35 12.87 33.69
CA ALA A 138 17.57 12.80 35.13
C ALA A 138 18.97 13.27 35.48
N VAL A 139 19.08 14.07 36.54
CA VAL A 139 20.35 14.53 37.09
C VAL A 139 20.36 14.26 38.59
N ALA A 140 21.36 13.57 39.11
CA ALA A 140 21.47 13.25 40.54
C ALA A 140 22.85 13.59 41.10
N GLN A 141 22.86 14.44 42.13
CA GLN A 141 24.06 14.89 42.84
C GLN A 141 24.38 14.03 44.04
N GLY A 142 25.65 14.02 44.45
CA GLY A 142 26.11 13.28 45.63
C GLY A 142 26.32 11.81 45.32
N SER A 143 25.82 10.88 46.15
CA SER A 143 25.89 9.43 45.89
C SER A 143 24.58 8.87 45.31
N GLY A 144 23.81 9.72 44.62
CA GLY A 144 22.48 9.42 44.10
C GLY A 144 22.47 8.60 42.81
N LEU A 145 21.28 8.22 42.38
CA LEU A 145 21.05 7.50 41.12
C LEU A 145 20.28 8.40 40.14
N ALA A 146 20.68 8.42 38.88
CA ALA A 146 19.96 9.11 37.81
C ALA A 146 19.43 8.11 36.79
N PHE A 147 18.11 8.06 36.62
CA PHE A 147 17.44 7.23 35.62
C PHE A 147 16.72 8.12 34.62
N GLY A 148 17.21 8.22 33.39
CA GLY A 148 16.50 8.90 32.31
C GLY A 148 15.23 8.12 31.94
N GLY A 149 14.17 8.85 31.58
CA GLY A 149 12.92 8.23 31.15
C GLY A 149 13.03 7.66 29.73
N ASN A 150 12.28 6.60 29.44
CA ASN A 150 12.24 6.02 28.09
C ASN A 150 11.49 6.94 27.12
N GLY A 151 11.85 6.90 25.84
CA GLY A 151 11.06 7.49 24.77
C GLY A 151 9.77 6.71 24.55
N GLY A 152 8.71 7.41 24.18
CA GLY A 152 7.43 6.81 23.81
C GLY A 152 7.50 6.12 22.45
N ASN A 153 6.65 5.12 22.24
CA ASN A 153 6.56 4.47 20.94
C ASN A 153 5.76 5.33 19.95
N GLY A 154 6.16 5.30 18.68
CA GLY A 154 5.31 5.73 17.58
C GLY A 154 4.24 4.67 17.30
N THR A 155 3.11 5.08 16.74
CA THR A 155 2.01 4.15 16.41
C THR A 155 2.03 3.74 14.96
N ASN A 156 1.38 2.63 14.65
CA ASN A 156 1.17 2.22 13.27
C ASN A 156 0.23 3.19 12.54
N ALA A 157 0.38 3.27 11.22
CA ALA A 157 -0.61 3.88 10.35
C ALA A 157 -1.91 3.08 10.31
N SER A 158 -3.04 3.79 10.28
CA SER A 158 -4.37 3.17 10.18
C SER A 158 -5.02 3.38 8.81
N ALA A 159 -4.60 4.38 8.04
CA ALA A 159 -5.10 4.60 6.69
C ALA A 159 -4.23 3.87 5.66
N PRO A 160 -4.81 3.36 4.57
CA PRO A 160 -4.05 2.75 3.48
C PRO A 160 -2.91 3.64 2.98
N GLY A 161 -1.73 3.06 2.78
CA GLY A 161 -0.51 3.78 2.41
C GLY A 161 0.02 4.77 3.45
N GLY A 162 -0.60 4.86 4.63
CA GLY A 162 -0.17 5.76 5.69
C GLY A 162 1.18 5.34 6.27
N ALA A 163 1.96 6.34 6.68
CA ALA A 163 3.26 6.12 7.31
C ALA A 163 3.13 5.86 8.81
N GLY A 164 3.92 4.94 9.34
CA GLY A 164 4.05 4.72 10.78
C GLY A 164 4.71 5.92 11.48
N GLY A 165 4.38 6.12 12.75
CA GLY A 165 4.96 7.18 13.57
C GLY A 165 6.35 6.82 14.07
N ASP A 166 7.23 7.81 14.18
CA ASP A 166 8.57 7.61 14.73
C ASP A 166 8.53 7.36 16.25
N GLY A 167 9.47 6.58 16.77
CA GLY A 167 9.71 6.43 18.19
C GLY A 167 10.38 7.68 18.79
N GLY A 168 10.02 8.01 20.03
CA GLY A 168 10.60 9.11 20.79
C GLY A 168 12.00 8.78 21.31
N SER A 169 12.84 9.80 21.50
CA SER A 169 14.17 9.59 22.09
C SER A 169 14.09 9.28 23.58
N GLY A 170 15.00 8.44 24.08
CA GLY A 170 15.21 8.26 25.51
C GLY A 170 15.79 9.50 26.20
N GLY A 171 15.57 9.61 27.50
CA GLY A 171 16.07 10.68 28.36
C GLY A 171 17.52 10.44 28.77
N GLY A 172 18.33 11.50 28.82
CA GLY A 172 19.69 11.41 29.31
C GLY A 172 19.75 11.24 30.82
N ALA A 173 20.83 10.68 31.34
CA ALA A 173 21.08 10.58 32.78
C ALA A 173 22.46 11.12 33.13
N LEU A 174 22.54 12.00 34.12
CA LEU A 174 23.80 12.56 34.62
C LEU A 174 23.92 12.34 36.13
N ALA A 175 24.97 11.66 36.55
CA ALA A 175 25.26 11.40 37.95
C ALA A 175 26.55 12.14 38.37
N ASP A 176 26.47 13.10 39.29
CA ASP A 176 27.57 14.02 39.61
C ASP A 176 28.12 13.90 41.05
N ASN A 177 28.72 12.74 41.40
CA ASN A 177 29.75 12.61 42.46
C ASN A 177 30.25 11.16 42.68
N VAL A 178 31.13 10.97 43.68
CA VAL A 178 31.62 9.68 44.16
C VAL A 178 30.48 8.72 44.55
N GLY A 179 30.43 7.55 43.93
CA GLY A 179 29.45 6.49 44.23
C GLY A 179 28.12 6.60 43.49
N SER A 180 27.92 7.64 42.68
CA SER A 180 26.71 7.81 41.87
C SER A 180 26.65 6.88 40.65
N GLN A 181 25.44 6.64 40.14
CA GLN A 181 25.21 5.86 38.92
C GLN A 181 24.20 6.54 37.99
N GLY A 182 24.45 6.50 36.68
CA GLY A 182 23.58 7.10 35.66
C GLY A 182 23.14 6.08 34.62
N PHE A 183 21.84 6.01 34.36
CA PHE A 183 21.22 5.10 33.38
C PHE A 183 20.32 5.91 32.46
N SER A 184 20.71 6.12 31.21
CA SER A 184 19.84 6.83 30.26
C SER A 184 18.68 5.95 29.82
N GLY A 185 17.55 6.57 29.49
CA GLY A 185 16.37 5.86 29.01
C GLY A 185 16.55 5.30 27.61
N PHE A 186 15.75 4.27 27.30
CA PHE A 186 15.70 3.66 25.98
C PHE A 186 14.97 4.55 24.98
N GLY A 187 15.31 4.44 23.70
CA GLY A 187 14.50 4.99 22.62
C GLY A 187 13.23 4.19 22.42
N GLY A 188 12.15 4.85 22.00
CA GLY A 188 10.88 4.20 21.65
C GLY A 188 10.93 3.53 20.28
N ASN A 189 10.09 2.53 20.05
CA ASN A 189 9.99 1.87 18.75
C ASN A 189 9.20 2.73 17.75
N GLY A 190 9.55 2.64 16.47
CA GLY A 190 8.76 3.18 15.37
C GLY A 190 7.56 2.30 15.06
N GLY A 191 6.49 2.92 14.56
CA GLY A 191 5.27 2.23 14.11
C GLY A 191 5.37 1.71 12.69
N GLY A 192 4.58 0.70 12.35
CA GLY A 192 4.51 0.16 10.99
C GLY A 192 3.71 1.05 10.02
N GLY A 193 4.12 1.04 8.76
CA GLY A 193 3.34 1.60 7.65
C GLY A 193 2.17 0.70 7.26
N ALA A 194 1.15 1.28 6.63
CA ALA A 194 -0.05 0.58 6.23
C ALA A 194 -0.03 0.13 4.77
N THR A 195 -0.83 -0.89 4.44
CA THR A 195 -0.91 -1.44 3.08
C THR A 195 -1.55 -0.46 2.09
N GLY A 196 -1.09 -0.43 0.85
CA GLY A 196 -1.72 0.36 -0.21
C GLY A 196 -3.08 -0.16 -0.66
N ILE A 197 -3.93 0.72 -1.20
CA ILE A 197 -5.22 0.36 -1.80
C ILE A 197 -5.03 -0.47 -3.09
N ALA A 198 -5.86 -1.50 -3.27
CA ALA A 198 -5.87 -2.29 -4.51
C ALA A 198 -6.50 -1.52 -5.69
N GLY A 199 -6.02 -1.82 -6.90
CA GLY A 199 -6.64 -1.38 -8.14
C GLY A 199 -7.97 -2.10 -8.41
N GLY A 200 -8.89 -1.39 -9.04
CA GLY A 200 -10.20 -1.89 -9.44
C GLY A 200 -10.13 -2.82 -10.65
N THR A 201 -11.12 -3.70 -10.79
CA THR A 201 -11.21 -4.61 -11.95
C THR A 201 -11.66 -3.88 -13.21
N GLY A 202 -11.10 -4.25 -14.36
CA GLY A 202 -11.60 -3.83 -15.67
C GLY A 202 -12.98 -4.41 -15.98
N GLY A 203 -13.80 -3.64 -16.69
CA GLY A 203 -15.12 -4.03 -17.15
C GLY A 203 -15.07 -4.97 -18.35
N VAL A 204 -16.09 -5.81 -18.50
CA VAL A 204 -16.25 -6.71 -19.66
C VAL A 204 -16.45 -5.90 -20.95
N GLY A 205 -15.93 -6.39 -22.07
CA GLY A 205 -16.17 -5.82 -23.40
C GLY A 205 -17.61 -6.05 -23.90
N GLY A 206 -18.08 -5.17 -24.77
CA GLY A 206 -19.44 -5.23 -25.32
C GLY A 206 -19.60 -6.38 -26.31
N ALA A 207 -20.81 -6.93 -26.44
CA ALA A 207 -21.06 -7.95 -27.44
C ALA A 207 -21.01 -7.37 -28.88
N GLY A 208 -20.61 -8.18 -29.85
CA GLY A 208 -20.77 -7.87 -31.26
C GLY A 208 -22.24 -7.84 -31.71
N GLY A 209 -22.52 -7.10 -32.77
CA GLY A 209 -23.82 -7.11 -33.45
C GLY A 209 -23.97 -8.35 -34.32
N ASN A 210 -25.18 -8.87 -34.47
CA ASN A 210 -25.42 -9.98 -35.40
C ASN A 210 -25.31 -9.48 -36.85
N GLY A 211 -24.91 -10.36 -37.76
CA GLY A 211 -25.00 -10.10 -39.19
C GLY A 211 -26.45 -10.13 -39.66
N GLY A 212 -26.79 -9.29 -40.64
CA GLY A 212 -28.12 -9.25 -41.24
C GLY A 212 -28.38 -10.43 -42.17
N HIS A 213 -29.65 -10.71 -42.46
CA HIS A 213 -30.01 -11.80 -43.35
C HIS A 213 -29.76 -11.44 -44.83
N GLY A 214 -29.31 -12.42 -45.62
CA GLY A 214 -29.33 -12.33 -47.07
C GLY A 214 -30.76 -12.26 -47.61
N GLY A 215 -30.92 -11.83 -48.86
CA GLY A 215 -32.22 -11.70 -49.51
C GLY A 215 -32.94 -13.04 -49.56
N LEU A 216 -34.26 -13.02 -49.38
CA LEU A 216 -35.11 -14.20 -49.20
C LEU A 216 -34.88 -15.27 -50.26
N LEU A 217 -34.68 -14.89 -51.53
CA LEU A 217 -34.48 -15.84 -52.62
C LEU A 217 -33.00 -16.09 -52.87
N ALA A 218 -32.21 -15.02 -52.97
CA ALA A 218 -30.77 -15.15 -53.10
C ALA A 218 -30.01 -14.05 -52.38
N GLY A 219 -28.94 -14.44 -51.67
CA GLY A 219 -28.16 -13.52 -50.88
C GLY A 219 -27.32 -14.22 -49.83
N THR A 220 -26.09 -13.79 -49.64
CA THR A 220 -25.28 -14.28 -48.51
C THR A 220 -25.70 -13.58 -47.23
N GLY A 221 -25.69 -14.29 -46.11
CA GLY A 221 -25.85 -13.67 -44.80
C GLY A 221 -24.68 -12.74 -44.47
N GLY A 222 -24.96 -11.72 -43.67
CA GLY A 222 -23.96 -10.79 -43.18
C GLY A 222 -23.07 -11.42 -42.11
N VAL A 223 -21.82 -10.98 -42.03
CA VAL A 223 -20.88 -11.42 -40.99
C VAL A 223 -21.29 -10.83 -39.64
N GLY A 224 -21.20 -11.62 -38.57
CA GLY A 224 -21.37 -11.11 -37.20
C GLY A 224 -20.22 -10.17 -36.80
N GLY A 225 -20.53 -9.17 -35.99
CA GLY A 225 -19.54 -8.24 -35.45
C GLY A 225 -18.65 -8.91 -34.40
N VAL A 226 -17.40 -8.48 -34.31
CA VAL A 226 -16.47 -8.90 -33.25
C VAL A 226 -16.93 -8.34 -31.91
N GLY A 227 -16.72 -9.10 -30.84
CA GLY A 227 -16.88 -8.58 -29.48
C GLY A 227 -15.87 -7.47 -29.16
N GLY A 228 -16.23 -6.60 -28.24
CA GLY A 228 -15.37 -5.53 -27.75
C GLY A 228 -14.29 -6.06 -26.80
N THR A 229 -13.17 -5.35 -26.69
CA THR A 229 -12.10 -5.74 -25.76
C THR A 229 -12.54 -5.53 -24.31
N GLY A 230 -12.08 -6.36 -23.39
CA GLY A 230 -12.20 -6.09 -21.97
C GLY A 230 -11.38 -4.87 -21.55
N GLY A 231 -11.80 -4.19 -20.48
CA GLY A 231 -11.05 -3.09 -19.88
C GLY A 231 -9.82 -3.58 -19.13
N ALA A 232 -8.75 -2.79 -19.07
CA ALA A 232 -7.60 -3.12 -18.23
C ALA A 232 -7.96 -3.04 -16.74
N GLY A 233 -7.29 -3.80 -15.89
CA GLY A 233 -7.36 -3.62 -14.44
C GLY A 233 -6.56 -2.39 -13.98
N GLY A 234 -6.99 -1.78 -12.88
CA GLY A 234 -6.32 -0.63 -12.28
C GLY A 234 -5.04 -1.02 -11.54
N ILE A 235 -4.11 -0.09 -11.40
CA ILE A 235 -2.85 -0.27 -10.69
C ILE A 235 -3.09 -0.25 -9.18
N GLY A 236 -2.38 -1.05 -8.39
CA GLY A 236 -2.39 -0.97 -6.93
C GLY A 236 -1.56 0.20 -6.41
N ALA A 237 -2.00 0.85 -5.33
CA ALA A 237 -1.25 1.93 -4.68
C ALA A 237 -0.09 1.39 -3.84
N ASP A 238 0.92 2.23 -3.59
CA ASP A 238 2.07 1.83 -2.78
C ASP A 238 1.73 1.67 -1.29
N GLY A 239 2.54 0.89 -0.58
CA GLY A 239 2.51 0.77 0.86
C GLY A 239 3.15 1.97 1.56
N GLY A 240 2.73 2.25 2.79
CA GLY A 240 3.28 3.32 3.61
C GLY A 240 4.60 2.96 4.25
N ALA A 241 5.47 3.95 4.49
CA ALA A 241 6.74 3.73 5.18
C ALA A 241 6.55 3.39 6.67
N GLY A 242 7.45 2.60 7.24
CA GLY A 242 7.58 2.43 8.68
C GLY A 242 8.27 3.63 9.34
N GLY A 243 7.91 3.91 10.59
CA GLY A 243 8.51 4.96 11.41
C GLY A 243 9.89 4.55 11.92
N ALA A 244 10.79 5.51 12.09
CA ALA A 244 12.10 5.26 12.67
C ALA A 244 12.00 4.92 14.17
N GLY A 245 12.93 4.10 14.66
CA GLY A 245 13.14 3.93 16.09
C GLY A 245 13.79 5.16 16.71
N GLY A 246 13.40 5.47 17.94
CA GLY A 246 13.97 6.53 18.73
C GLY A 246 15.39 6.21 19.16
N LYS A 247 16.25 7.22 19.21
CA LYS A 247 17.60 7.07 19.79
C LYS A 247 17.55 7.12 21.32
N SER A 248 18.52 6.49 21.98
CA SER A 248 18.82 6.82 23.39
C SER A 248 19.81 7.99 23.48
N ASN A 249 19.85 8.62 24.65
CA ASN A 249 20.68 9.78 24.94
C ASN A 249 21.85 9.41 25.87
N LEU A 250 22.75 10.36 26.12
CA LEU A 250 23.94 10.15 26.95
C LEU A 250 23.61 9.76 28.40
N ALA A 251 24.35 8.76 28.91
CA ALA A 251 24.58 8.53 30.33
C ALA A 251 25.96 9.07 30.75
N GLY A 252 25.99 10.09 31.62
CA GLY A 252 27.21 10.72 32.10
C GLY A 252 27.50 10.43 33.57
N GLY A 253 28.76 10.16 33.90
CA GLY A 253 29.25 10.09 35.28
C GLY A 253 30.38 11.09 35.54
N ALA A 254 30.22 11.98 36.53
CA ALA A 254 31.27 12.91 36.97
C ALA A 254 32.36 12.20 37.81
N THR A 255 33.32 12.96 38.34
CA THR A 255 34.46 12.41 39.07
C THR A 255 34.04 11.53 40.25
N GLY A 256 34.29 10.21 40.13
CA GLY A 256 33.99 9.21 41.15
C GLY A 256 32.71 8.39 40.94
N ALA A 257 31.96 8.59 39.86
CA ALA A 257 30.79 7.75 39.55
C ALA A 257 31.18 6.27 39.38
N LEU A 258 30.32 5.35 39.82
CA LEU A 258 30.56 3.90 39.75
C LEU A 258 30.16 3.32 38.39
N VAL A 259 28.99 3.70 37.88
CA VAL A 259 28.41 3.19 36.63
C VAL A 259 27.79 4.32 35.81
N ALA A 260 28.05 4.32 34.50
CA ALA A 260 27.23 5.04 33.53
C ALA A 260 26.82 4.08 32.41
N GLN A 261 25.51 3.95 32.15
CA GLN A 261 24.99 3.03 31.15
C GLN A 261 24.05 3.73 30.17
N GLY A 262 24.44 3.69 28.90
CA GLY A 262 23.64 4.12 27.77
C GLY A 262 22.42 3.23 27.57
N GLY A 263 21.32 3.81 27.10
CA GLY A 263 20.08 3.10 26.85
C GLY A 263 20.04 2.49 25.46
N GLN A 264 19.20 1.48 25.27
CA GLN A 264 18.98 0.88 23.94
C GLN A 264 18.35 1.88 22.98
N GLY A 265 18.75 1.83 21.71
CA GLY A 265 17.98 2.43 20.63
C GLY A 265 16.68 1.64 20.38
N GLY A 266 15.62 2.33 19.95
CA GLY A 266 14.37 1.70 19.56
C GLY A 266 14.45 1.04 18.18
N HIS A 267 13.63 0.03 17.94
CA HIS A 267 13.55 -0.63 16.63
C HIS A 267 12.75 0.23 15.63
N GLY A 268 13.13 0.18 14.36
CA GLY A 268 12.35 0.76 13.28
C GLY A 268 11.09 -0.05 12.97
N GLY A 269 10.03 0.63 12.54
CA GLY A 269 8.78 -0.01 12.12
C GLY A 269 8.87 -0.63 10.73
N ALA A 270 8.10 -1.69 10.48
CA ALA A 270 8.03 -2.30 9.16
C ALA A 270 7.32 -1.38 8.15
N GLY A 271 7.73 -1.43 6.89
CA GLY A 271 6.97 -0.82 5.79
C GLY A 271 5.71 -1.62 5.46
N GLY A 272 4.66 -0.93 5.00
CA GLY A 272 3.41 -1.55 4.56
C GLY A 272 3.55 -2.21 3.19
N SER A 273 2.75 -3.22 2.88
CA SER A 273 2.78 -3.83 1.56
C SER A 273 2.11 -2.95 0.49
N GLY A 274 2.53 -3.10 -0.76
CA GLY A 274 1.81 -2.53 -1.89
C GLY A 274 0.41 -3.12 -2.07
N GLY A 275 -0.47 -2.34 -2.70
CA GLY A 275 -1.81 -2.74 -3.07
C GLY A 275 -1.82 -3.71 -4.25
N GLN A 276 -2.80 -4.59 -4.31
CA GLN A 276 -2.93 -5.55 -5.41
C GLN A 276 -3.34 -4.83 -6.70
N GLY A 277 -2.83 -5.28 -7.85
CA GLY A 277 -3.32 -4.86 -9.15
C GLY A 277 -4.72 -5.44 -9.41
N GLY A 278 -5.58 -4.67 -10.10
CA GLY A 278 -6.92 -5.09 -10.46
C GLY A 278 -6.93 -6.11 -11.59
N ALA A 279 -7.89 -7.04 -11.61
CA ALA A 279 -8.02 -7.96 -12.72
C ALA A 279 -8.47 -7.24 -14.00
N GLY A 280 -8.02 -7.70 -15.17
CA GLY A 280 -8.56 -7.26 -16.46
C GLY A 280 -9.99 -7.78 -16.67
N GLY A 281 -10.78 -7.03 -17.43
CA GLY A 281 -12.14 -7.42 -17.80
C GLY A 281 -12.15 -8.46 -18.93
N ALA A 282 -13.15 -9.33 -18.96
CA ALA A 282 -13.26 -10.30 -20.04
C ALA A 282 -13.56 -9.65 -21.40
N GLY A 283 -13.14 -10.29 -22.49
CA GLY A 283 -13.54 -9.90 -23.84
C GLY A 283 -15.04 -10.12 -24.06
N GLY A 284 -15.67 -9.25 -24.86
CA GLY A 284 -17.07 -9.38 -25.24
C GLY A 284 -17.31 -10.56 -26.19
N PRO A 285 -18.49 -11.17 -26.21
CA PRO A 285 -18.79 -12.22 -27.18
C PRO A 285 -18.94 -11.65 -28.60
N GLY A 286 -18.61 -12.45 -29.60
CA GLY A 286 -18.89 -12.12 -31.00
C GLY A 286 -20.37 -12.23 -31.33
N GLY A 287 -20.82 -11.46 -32.32
CA GLY A 287 -22.19 -11.55 -32.85
C GLY A 287 -22.36 -12.72 -33.80
N ASN A 288 -23.57 -13.25 -33.92
CA ASN A 288 -23.84 -14.36 -34.83
C ASN A 288 -23.84 -13.88 -36.28
N GLY A 289 -23.46 -14.75 -37.22
CA GLY A 289 -23.64 -14.49 -38.64
C GLY A 289 -25.12 -14.56 -39.05
N GLY A 290 -25.50 -13.75 -40.04
CA GLY A 290 -26.85 -13.74 -40.57
C GLY A 290 -27.11 -14.96 -41.45
N ALA A 291 -28.37 -15.38 -41.56
CA ALA A 291 -28.73 -16.46 -42.48
C ALA A 291 -28.62 -16.02 -43.96
N GLY A 292 -28.24 -16.93 -44.86
CA GLY A 292 -28.33 -16.72 -46.30
C GLY A 292 -29.78 -16.82 -46.82
N GLY A 293 -29.97 -16.51 -48.09
CA GLY A 293 -31.24 -16.66 -48.79
C GLY A 293 -31.70 -18.11 -48.89
N LEU A 294 -33.01 -18.34 -48.94
CA LEU A 294 -33.62 -19.67 -48.87
C LEU A 294 -33.16 -20.62 -49.99
N LEU A 295 -33.00 -20.11 -51.21
CA LEU A 295 -32.59 -20.92 -52.37
C LEU A 295 -31.08 -20.86 -52.56
N PHE A 296 -30.54 -19.66 -52.77
CA PHE A 296 -29.13 -19.45 -53.10
C PHE A 296 -28.47 -18.45 -52.15
N GLY A 297 -27.70 -18.94 -51.17
CA GLY A 297 -27.05 -18.04 -50.24
C GLY A 297 -26.29 -18.78 -49.15
N HIS A 298 -25.02 -18.43 -48.99
CA HIS A 298 -24.25 -18.91 -47.84
C HIS A 298 -24.67 -18.13 -46.58
N GLY A 299 -24.69 -18.81 -45.45
CA GLY A 299 -24.78 -18.14 -44.16
C GLY A 299 -23.57 -17.27 -43.91
N GLY A 300 -23.76 -16.15 -43.22
CA GLY A 300 -22.68 -15.28 -42.80
C GLY A 300 -21.85 -15.93 -41.71
N THR A 301 -20.56 -15.60 -41.65
CA THR A 301 -19.69 -16.10 -40.58
C THR A 301 -20.05 -15.41 -39.25
N GLY A 302 -19.92 -16.12 -38.13
CA GLY A 302 -19.96 -15.51 -36.82
C GLY A 302 -18.80 -14.53 -36.63
N GLY A 303 -19.02 -13.51 -35.81
CA GLY A 303 -17.98 -12.58 -35.39
C GLY A 303 -17.08 -13.24 -34.35
N ASN A 304 -15.79 -12.90 -34.38
CA ASN A 304 -14.87 -13.36 -33.35
C ASN A 304 -15.21 -12.72 -32.00
N ALA A 305 -14.79 -13.32 -30.90
CA ALA A 305 -14.90 -12.64 -29.62
C ALA A 305 -13.86 -11.53 -29.46
N GLY A 306 -14.12 -10.63 -28.52
CA GLY A 306 -13.17 -9.63 -28.09
C GLY A 306 -12.04 -10.22 -27.26
N ILE A 307 -10.93 -9.48 -27.21
CA ILE A 307 -9.75 -9.81 -26.41
C ILE A 307 -10.01 -9.46 -24.95
N GLY A 308 -9.54 -10.29 -24.00
CA GLY A 308 -9.54 -9.95 -22.58
C GLY A 308 -8.64 -8.76 -22.25
N GLY A 309 -9.02 -7.95 -21.27
CA GLY A 309 -8.23 -6.82 -20.80
C GLY A 309 -7.00 -7.24 -20.01
N HIS A 310 -5.96 -6.43 -20.01
CA HIS A 310 -4.76 -6.70 -19.21
C HIS A 310 -5.05 -6.55 -17.70
N GLY A 311 -4.39 -7.35 -16.86
CA GLY A 311 -4.37 -7.10 -15.43
C GLY A 311 -3.56 -5.87 -15.07
N GLY A 312 -3.92 -5.21 -13.97
CA GLY A 312 -3.22 -4.05 -13.43
C GLY A 312 -1.93 -4.44 -12.71
N LEU A 313 -0.99 -3.51 -12.63
CA LEU A 313 0.26 -3.66 -11.87
C LEU A 313 -0.04 -3.64 -10.36
N GLY A 314 0.67 -4.44 -9.56
CA GLY A 314 0.67 -4.29 -8.09
C GLY A 314 1.50 -3.08 -7.64
N GLY A 315 1.10 -2.41 -6.56
CA GLY A 315 1.85 -1.28 -6.00
C GLY A 315 3.14 -1.72 -5.32
N ASP A 316 4.07 -0.79 -5.11
CA ASP A 316 5.33 -1.09 -4.44
C ASP A 316 5.14 -1.18 -2.91
N GLY A 317 6.03 -1.91 -2.24
CA GLY A 317 6.10 -1.89 -0.79
C GLY A 317 6.56 -0.54 -0.23
N GLY A 318 6.24 -0.27 1.03
CA GLY A 318 6.74 0.89 1.77
C GLY A 318 8.10 0.65 2.41
N LEU A 319 8.93 1.68 2.55
CA LEU A 319 10.26 1.53 3.16
C LEU A 319 10.16 1.10 4.64
N GLY A 320 11.11 0.28 5.09
CA GLY A 320 11.27 0.01 6.52
C GLY A 320 11.87 1.21 7.27
N GLY A 321 11.45 1.41 8.52
CA GLY A 321 11.98 2.44 9.40
C GLY A 321 13.41 2.14 9.86
N ARG A 322 14.24 3.16 10.03
CA ARG A 322 15.60 2.97 10.57
C ARG A 322 15.54 2.61 12.05
N GLY A 323 16.47 1.77 12.50
CA GLY A 323 16.71 1.54 13.92
C GLY A 323 17.32 2.78 14.59
N GLY A 324 17.01 2.96 15.87
CA GLY A 324 17.52 4.02 16.71
C GLY A 324 18.93 3.72 17.21
N ASN A 325 19.72 4.77 17.44
CA ASN A 325 21.06 4.61 18.01
C ASN A 325 20.97 4.29 19.50
N GLY A 326 21.88 3.44 19.98
CA GLY A 326 22.13 3.25 21.40
C GLY A 326 22.74 4.49 22.03
N GLY A 327 22.52 4.65 23.34
CA GLY A 327 22.97 5.80 24.11
C GLY A 327 24.46 5.68 24.41
N ASP A 328 25.18 6.80 24.34
CA ASP A 328 26.57 6.84 24.78
C ASP A 328 26.66 6.78 26.31
N ALA A 329 27.78 6.27 26.82
CA ALA A 329 28.16 6.34 28.22
C ALA A 329 29.55 6.99 28.35
N ALA A 330 29.62 8.11 29.07
CA ALA A 330 30.85 8.85 29.28
C ALA A 330 31.20 9.00 30.77
N SER A 331 32.50 8.92 31.07
CA SER A 331 33.05 9.25 32.38
C SER A 331 34.01 10.42 32.30
N PHE A 332 33.95 11.28 33.30
CA PHE A 332 34.88 12.40 33.48
C PHE A 332 35.98 12.09 34.51
N ALA A 333 36.21 10.81 34.87
CA ALA A 333 37.29 10.39 35.79
C ALA A 333 37.78 8.93 35.66
N PRO A 334 39.00 8.61 36.12
CA PRO A 334 39.57 7.26 36.05
C PRO A 334 39.02 6.34 37.15
N SER A 335 37.92 5.61 36.87
CA SER A 335 37.46 4.38 37.59
C SER A 335 36.01 3.98 37.27
N THR A 336 35.23 4.79 36.56
CA THR A 336 33.82 4.50 36.23
C THR A 336 33.69 3.41 35.19
N PHE A 337 32.84 2.41 35.45
CA PHE A 337 32.41 1.48 34.42
C PHE A 337 31.42 2.18 33.49
N THR A 338 31.76 2.32 32.21
CA THR A 338 30.90 2.96 31.21
C THR A 338 30.49 1.94 30.15
N GLN A 339 29.19 1.71 30.01
CA GLN A 339 28.63 0.79 29.04
C GLN A 339 27.73 1.54 28.06
N GLY A 340 28.07 1.54 26.78
CA GLY A 340 27.18 2.07 25.75
C GLY A 340 25.94 1.21 25.59
N GLY A 341 24.84 1.81 25.14
CA GLY A 341 23.61 1.10 24.81
C GLY A 341 23.70 0.39 23.47
N ASP A 342 23.02 -0.74 23.34
CA ASP A 342 22.81 -1.45 22.09
C ASP A 342 22.01 -0.60 21.10
N ALA A 343 22.30 -0.80 19.82
CA ALA A 343 21.52 -0.23 18.74
C ALA A 343 20.16 -0.91 18.59
N GLY A 344 19.20 -0.20 18.01
CA GLY A 344 17.94 -0.78 17.54
C GLY A 344 18.06 -1.34 16.12
N ASP A 345 17.35 -2.44 15.85
CA ASP A 345 17.23 -3.00 14.50
C ASP A 345 16.43 -2.11 13.56
N GLY A 346 16.76 -2.16 12.27
CA GLY A 346 15.94 -1.58 11.23
C GLY A 346 14.67 -2.38 10.99
N GLY A 347 13.57 -1.70 10.68
CA GLY A 347 12.33 -2.33 10.26
C GLY A 347 12.44 -2.94 8.87
N THR A 348 11.74 -4.05 8.64
CA THR A 348 11.69 -4.69 7.31
C THR A 348 11.00 -3.79 6.29
N GLY A 349 11.43 -3.87 5.03
CA GLY A 349 10.70 -3.22 3.94
C GLY A 349 9.40 -3.95 3.64
N GLY A 350 8.45 -3.21 3.07
CA GLY A 350 7.18 -3.74 2.63
C GLY A 350 7.33 -4.62 1.39
N ALA A 351 6.52 -5.67 1.31
CA ALA A 351 6.40 -6.47 0.10
C ALA A 351 5.64 -5.69 -1.00
N GLY A 352 5.98 -5.93 -2.26
CA GLY A 352 5.17 -5.44 -3.37
C GLY A 352 3.80 -6.13 -3.44
N GLY A 353 2.81 -5.44 -3.98
CA GLY A 353 1.51 -6.02 -4.30
C GLY A 353 1.63 -6.96 -5.50
N ASN A 354 0.82 -8.01 -5.56
CA ASN A 354 0.78 -8.84 -6.77
C ASN A 354 0.08 -8.08 -7.91
N GLY A 355 0.42 -8.43 -9.14
CA GLY A 355 -0.30 -7.98 -10.31
C GLY A 355 -1.69 -8.64 -10.40
N GLY A 356 -2.61 -7.95 -11.04
CA GLY A 356 -3.92 -8.49 -11.36
C GLY A 356 -3.85 -9.51 -12.48
N ASN A 357 -4.77 -10.48 -12.47
CA ASN A 357 -4.89 -11.43 -13.57
C ASN A 357 -5.42 -10.73 -14.83
N GLY A 358 -5.04 -11.22 -16.01
CA GLY A 358 -5.66 -10.85 -17.26
C GLY A 358 -7.12 -11.29 -17.32
N GLY A 359 -7.93 -10.56 -18.08
CA GLY A 359 -9.32 -10.88 -18.29
C GLY A 359 -9.50 -12.08 -19.21
N GLY A 360 -10.55 -12.86 -18.98
CA GLY A 360 -10.84 -14.05 -19.78
C GLY A 360 -11.20 -13.73 -21.24
N SER A 361 -11.14 -14.77 -22.06
CA SER A 361 -11.63 -14.74 -23.45
C SER A 361 -13.16 -14.53 -23.55
N GLY A 362 -13.59 -13.87 -24.62
CA GLY A 362 -14.99 -13.92 -25.04
C GLY A 362 -15.27 -15.18 -25.88
N THR A 363 -16.56 -15.52 -26.05
CA THR A 363 -17.00 -16.58 -26.98
C THR A 363 -17.26 -16.03 -28.38
N GLY A 364 -16.83 -16.75 -29.42
CA GLY A 364 -17.16 -16.39 -30.79
C GLY A 364 -18.65 -16.56 -31.10
N GLY A 365 -19.16 -15.80 -32.06
CA GLY A 365 -20.53 -15.92 -32.52
C GLY A 365 -20.73 -17.16 -33.40
N LEU A 366 -21.96 -17.67 -33.45
CA LEU A 366 -22.31 -18.78 -34.33
C LEU A 366 -22.36 -18.33 -35.80
N GLY A 367 -22.07 -19.24 -36.71
CA GLY A 367 -22.30 -19.00 -38.13
C GLY A 367 -23.79 -19.05 -38.48
N GLY A 368 -24.19 -18.27 -39.48
CA GLY A 368 -25.57 -18.24 -39.96
C GLY A 368 -25.93 -19.48 -40.79
N ALA A 369 -27.21 -19.81 -40.87
CA ALA A 369 -27.68 -20.90 -41.73
C ALA A 369 -27.53 -20.56 -43.23
N GLY A 370 -27.19 -21.55 -44.05
CA GLY A 370 -27.22 -21.44 -45.52
C GLY A 370 -28.60 -21.77 -46.09
N GLY A 371 -28.82 -21.38 -47.35
CA GLY A 371 -29.98 -21.82 -48.16
C GLY A 371 -29.87 -23.26 -48.64
N TRP A 372 -30.87 -23.73 -49.39
CA TRP A 372 -30.91 -25.09 -49.94
C TRP A 372 -29.67 -25.49 -50.75
N PHE A 373 -29.10 -24.54 -51.49
CA PHE A 373 -27.85 -24.74 -52.23
C PHE A 373 -26.65 -24.00 -51.60
N GLY A 374 -26.84 -23.44 -50.41
CA GLY A 374 -25.85 -22.64 -49.70
C GLY A 374 -25.25 -23.37 -48.51
N GLN A 375 -24.00 -23.05 -48.20
CA GLN A 375 -23.33 -23.57 -47.00
C GLN A 375 -23.68 -22.70 -45.78
N ALA A 376 -23.70 -23.32 -44.60
CA ALA A 376 -23.73 -22.55 -43.35
C ALA A 376 -22.44 -21.73 -43.18
N GLY A 377 -22.57 -20.60 -42.50
CA GLY A 377 -21.41 -19.82 -42.08
C GLY A 377 -20.60 -20.56 -41.02
N ILE A 378 -19.31 -20.26 -40.97
CA ILE A 378 -18.45 -20.74 -39.89
C ILE A 378 -18.67 -19.92 -38.62
N ALA A 379 -18.54 -20.55 -37.45
CA ALA A 379 -18.52 -19.83 -36.18
C ALA A 379 -17.26 -18.94 -36.09
N GLY A 380 -17.38 -17.82 -35.40
CA GLY A 380 -16.25 -16.99 -35.03
C GLY A 380 -15.39 -17.69 -33.98
N SER A 381 -14.11 -17.32 -33.92
CA SER A 381 -13.21 -17.85 -32.90
C SER A 381 -13.46 -17.20 -31.54
N ALA A 382 -13.09 -17.90 -30.47
CA ALA A 382 -12.88 -17.25 -29.18
C ALA A 382 -11.80 -16.17 -29.30
N GLY A 383 -11.89 -15.14 -28.46
CA GLY A 383 -10.83 -14.14 -28.33
C GLY A 383 -9.67 -14.70 -27.50
N PRO A 384 -8.44 -14.20 -27.65
CA PRO A 384 -7.41 -14.45 -26.65
C PRO A 384 -7.80 -13.78 -25.33
N GLY A 385 -7.38 -14.35 -24.21
CA GLY A 385 -7.44 -13.67 -22.92
C GLY A 385 -6.43 -12.53 -22.82
N GLY A 386 -6.58 -11.72 -21.79
CA GLY A 386 -5.64 -10.66 -21.46
C GLY A 386 -4.39 -11.20 -20.77
N THR A 387 -3.31 -10.43 -20.83
CA THR A 387 -2.11 -10.76 -20.05
C THR A 387 -2.28 -10.35 -18.60
N GLY A 388 -1.63 -11.06 -17.67
CA GLY A 388 -1.52 -10.61 -16.29
C GLY A 388 -0.69 -9.32 -16.15
N GLY A 389 -0.95 -8.56 -15.09
CA GLY A 389 -0.14 -7.42 -14.70
C GLY A 389 1.14 -7.85 -13.97
N GLY A 390 2.18 -7.01 -13.99
CA GLY A 390 3.37 -7.23 -13.17
C GLY A 390 3.05 -7.13 -11.67
N GLY A 391 3.85 -7.77 -10.83
CA GLY A 391 3.87 -7.46 -9.40
C GLY A 391 4.65 -6.17 -9.13
N GLY A 392 4.32 -5.49 -8.04
CA GLY A 392 5.11 -4.36 -7.54
C GLY A 392 6.39 -4.84 -6.88
N SER A 393 7.34 -3.92 -6.71
CA SER A 393 8.62 -4.23 -6.08
C SER A 393 8.50 -4.33 -4.57
N GLY A 394 9.19 -5.31 -4.00
CA GLY A 394 9.54 -5.30 -2.59
C GLY A 394 10.63 -4.26 -2.38
N VAL A 395 10.52 -3.45 -1.34
CA VAL A 395 11.48 -2.37 -1.09
C VAL A 395 12.40 -2.69 0.07
N SER A 396 13.53 -1.98 0.15
CA SER A 396 14.52 -2.19 1.19
C SER A 396 13.97 -1.91 2.60
N GLY A 397 14.43 -2.69 3.58
CA GLY A 397 14.25 -2.34 4.98
C GLY A 397 15.09 -1.13 5.40
N GLY A 398 14.86 -0.68 6.62
CA GLY A 398 15.61 0.40 7.23
C GLY A 398 17.00 -0.05 7.67
N GLY A 399 17.95 0.89 7.69
CA GLY A 399 19.27 0.64 8.27
C GLY A 399 19.21 0.38 9.78
N ALA A 400 20.18 -0.38 10.28
CA ALA A 400 20.42 -0.56 11.71
C ALA A 400 20.80 0.77 12.38
N GLY A 401 20.49 0.90 13.66
CA GLY A 401 21.07 1.94 14.50
C GLY A 401 22.56 1.70 14.75
N THR A 402 23.25 2.72 15.27
CA THR A 402 24.64 2.59 15.72
C THR A 402 24.68 2.28 17.21
N ALA A 403 25.59 1.39 17.62
CA ALA A 403 25.81 1.09 19.03
C ALA A 403 26.35 2.33 19.76
N GLY A 404 25.95 2.50 21.01
CA GLY A 404 26.46 3.52 21.91
C GLY A 404 27.91 3.25 22.30
N THR A 405 28.63 4.33 22.58
CA THR A 405 30.05 4.29 22.96
C THR A 405 30.23 4.23 24.48
N GLY A 406 31.36 3.67 24.94
CA GLY A 406 31.73 3.55 26.35
C GLY A 406 32.99 2.71 26.51
N SER A 407 33.48 2.52 27.74
CA SER A 407 34.57 1.57 28.04
C SER A 407 34.23 0.13 27.64
N SER A 408 32.93 -0.19 27.59
CA SER A 408 32.35 -1.33 26.91
C SER A 408 31.28 -0.80 25.94
N PRO A 409 31.48 -0.87 24.61
CA PRO A 409 30.47 -0.48 23.65
C PRO A 409 29.20 -1.33 23.75
N GLY A 410 28.08 -0.80 23.27
CA GLY A 410 26.85 -1.57 23.13
C GLY A 410 26.90 -2.58 21.99
N GLY A 411 25.90 -3.45 21.94
CA GLY A 411 25.65 -4.41 20.88
C GLY A 411 25.24 -3.74 19.56
N SER A 412 25.68 -4.34 18.46
CA SER A 412 25.27 -3.95 17.12
C SER A 412 23.85 -4.41 16.80
N ALA A 413 23.17 -3.69 15.93
CA ALA A 413 21.88 -4.07 15.39
C ALA A 413 21.97 -4.55 13.94
N THR A 414 20.88 -5.12 13.46
CA THR A 414 20.73 -5.63 12.10
C THR A 414 19.86 -4.69 11.24
N PRO A 415 20.23 -4.46 9.97
CA PRO A 415 19.33 -3.79 9.02
C PRO A 415 18.11 -4.65 8.77
N GLY A 416 16.97 -4.01 8.50
CA GLY A 416 15.77 -4.70 8.08
C GLY A 416 15.93 -5.35 6.71
N GLY A 417 15.37 -6.55 6.55
CA GLY A 417 15.34 -7.23 5.26
C GLY A 417 14.51 -6.48 4.22
N THR A 418 14.85 -6.65 2.94
CA THR A 418 14.03 -6.21 1.80
C THR A 418 12.72 -6.99 1.77
N GLY A 419 11.62 -6.32 1.44
CA GLY A 419 10.36 -6.98 1.15
C GLY A 419 10.45 -7.87 -0.09
N ALA A 420 9.55 -8.85 -0.19
CA ALA A 420 9.46 -9.68 -1.38
C ALA A 420 8.79 -8.89 -2.53
N ASP A 421 9.23 -9.13 -3.76
CA ASP A 421 8.50 -8.68 -4.95
C ASP A 421 7.13 -9.35 -5.03
N GLY A 422 6.16 -8.61 -5.52
CA GLY A 422 4.85 -9.13 -5.85
C GLY A 422 4.92 -10.13 -7.01
N LEU A 423 4.01 -11.10 -6.98
CA LEU A 423 3.88 -12.04 -8.08
C LEU A 423 3.20 -11.38 -9.28
N ALA A 424 3.60 -11.77 -10.49
CA ALA A 424 2.85 -11.40 -11.69
C ALA A 424 1.47 -12.08 -11.69
N GLY A 425 0.47 -11.40 -12.24
CA GLY A 425 -0.84 -11.96 -12.49
C GLY A 425 -0.78 -13.04 -13.57
N GLN A 426 -1.78 -13.92 -13.57
CA GLN A 426 -1.93 -14.94 -14.59
C GLN A 426 -2.54 -14.36 -15.87
N ASN A 427 -2.19 -14.94 -17.03
CA ASN A 427 -2.90 -14.67 -18.28
C ASN A 427 -4.28 -15.34 -18.25
N GLY A 428 -5.27 -14.73 -18.91
CA GLY A 428 -6.66 -15.20 -18.98
C GLY A 428 -7.00 -16.02 -20.22
#